data_AF-A0AB38EMZ3-F1
#
_entry.id   AF-A0AB38EMZ3-F1
#
_cell.length_a   1.000
_cell.length_b   1.000
_cell.length_c   1.000
_cell.angle_alpha   90.00
_cell.angle_beta   90.00
_cell.angle_gamma   90.00
#
_symmetry.space_group_name_H-M   'P 1'
#
loop_
_entity.id
_entity.type
_entity.pdbx_description
1 polymer ?
#
loop_
_entity_poly.entity_id
_entity_poly.type
_entity_poly.pdbx_seq_one_letter_code
_entity_poly.pdbx_strand_id
1 'polypeptide(L)' 'MHRHFEIPMHALKMATPGPVSKLYFAPMAKAFLNVDPFRCVLCGARMVYTAAISGLTVQGLVLNAQAIAQMRYVKP' A
#
# COMPACT_ATOMS: atom_id res chain seq x y z
N MET A 1 -39.47 24.43 4.96
CA MET A 1 -39.13 23.46 6.01
C MET A 1 -37.68 23.02 5.84
N HIS A 2 -36.74 23.80 6.38
CA HIS A 2 -35.32 23.46 6.37
C HIS A 2 -35.04 22.59 7.60
N ARG A 3 -34.79 21.29 7.39
CA ARG A 3 -34.31 20.42 8.46
C ARG A 3 -32.84 20.76 8.72
N HIS A 4 -32.59 21.51 9.79
CA HIS A 4 -31.26 21.59 10.39
C HIS A 4 -30.82 20.17 10.77
N PHE A 5 -29.78 19.66 10.10
CA PHE A 5 -29.13 18.43 10.51
C PHE A 5 -28.12 18.79 11.60
N GLU A 6 -28.66 18.96 12.82
CA GLU A 6 -27.96 18.91 14.10
C GLU A 6 -27.10 17.65 14.20
N ILE A 7 -25.81 17.62 13.80
CA ILE A 7 -24.95 16.49 14.21
C ILE A 7 -24.53 16.75 15.66
N PRO A 8 -25.08 16.00 16.64
CA PRO A 8 -24.66 16.20 18.01
C PRO A 8 -23.18 15.88 18.19
N MET A 9 -22.45 16.71 18.94
CA MET A 9 -21.03 16.50 19.30
C MET A 9 -20.77 15.14 19.97
N HIS A 10 -21.78 14.51 20.57
CA HIS A 10 -21.69 13.17 21.16
C HIS A 10 -21.78 12.02 20.13
N ALA A 11 -21.97 12.33 18.84
CA ALA A 11 -21.98 11.35 17.75
C ALA A 11 -20.56 10.91 17.33
N LEU A 12 -19.50 11.60 17.77
CA LEU A 12 -18.11 11.21 17.50
C LEU A 12 -17.61 10.13 18.48
N LYS A 13 -18.45 9.15 18.84
CA LYS A 13 -17.95 7.92 19.43
C LYS A 13 -17.36 7.10 18.29
N MET A 14 -16.07 7.30 18.01
CA MET A 14 -15.34 6.43 17.09
C MET A 14 -15.51 4.99 17.58
N ALA A 15 -16.32 4.20 16.86
CA ALA A 15 -16.42 2.78 17.11
C ALA A 15 -15.00 2.23 17.16
N THR A 16 -14.67 1.52 18.24
CA THR A 16 -13.34 0.97 18.43
C THR A 16 -13.04 0.13 17.19
N PRO A 17 -12.03 0.48 16.36
CA PRO A 17 -11.78 -0.28 15.15
C PRO A 17 -11.53 -1.72 15.58
N GLY A 18 -12.29 -2.65 15.00
CA GLY A 18 -11.96 -4.07 15.12
C GLY A 18 -10.54 -4.34 14.58
N PRO A 19 -10.03 -5.57 14.70
CA PRO A 19 -8.69 -5.91 14.22
C PRO A 19 -8.49 -5.40 12.79
N VAL A 20 -7.67 -4.36 12.64
CA VAL A 20 -7.36 -3.80 11.33
C VAL A 20 -6.39 -4.74 10.65
N SER A 21 -6.80 -5.32 9.52
CA SER A 21 -5.90 -6.07 8.66
C SER A 21 -4.67 -5.19 8.37
N LYS A 22 -3.45 -5.71 8.54
CA LYS A 22 -2.22 -4.98 8.17
C LYS A 22 -2.35 -4.53 6.71
N LEU A 23 -2.62 -3.24 6.54
CA LEU A 23 -2.75 -2.62 5.24
C LEU A 23 -1.35 -2.31 4.74
N TYR A 24 -0.86 -3.17 3.87
CA TYR A 24 0.35 -2.90 3.11
C TYR A 24 0.04 -1.91 1.99
N PHE A 25 1.08 -1.29 1.42
CA PHE A 25 0.94 -0.29 0.35
C PHE A 25 0.07 -0.79 -0.82
N ALA A 26 0.21 -2.06 -1.20
CA ALA A 26 -0.51 -2.63 -2.32
C ALA A 26 -2.04 -2.70 -2.16
N PRO A 27 -2.61 -3.29 -1.09
CA PRO A 27 -4.06 -3.28 -0.89
C PRO A 27 -4.62 -1.85 -0.72
N MET A 28 -3.86 -0.93 -0.12
CA MET A 28 -4.25 0.49 -0.05
C MET A 28 -4.31 1.15 -1.43
N ALA A 29 -3.24 1.03 -2.22
CA ALA A 29 -3.16 1.59 -3.56
C ALA A 29 -4.26 1.03 -4.47
N LYS A 30 -4.55 -0.28 -4.36
CA LYS A 30 -5.66 -0.91 -5.09
C LYS A 30 -7.02 -0.34 -4.70
N ALA A 31 -7.30 -0.21 -3.40
CA ALA A 31 -8.58 0.32 -2.93
C ALA A 31 -8.78 1.80 -3.34
N PHE A 32 -7.71 2.58 -3.33
CA PHE A 32 -7.77 4.01 -3.63
C PHE A 32 -7.85 4.29 -5.14
N LEU A 33 -7.01 3.62 -5.94
CA LEU A 33 -6.90 3.88 -7.38
C LEU A 33 -7.82 2.99 -8.22
N ASN A 34 -8.44 1.97 -7.62
CA ASN A 34 -9.21 0.92 -8.29
C ASN A 34 -8.43 0.23 -9.44
N VAL A 35 -7.11 0.25 -9.36
CA VAL A 35 -6.19 -0.33 -10.35
C VAL A 35 -5.23 -1.26 -9.61
N ASP A 36 -4.85 -2.39 -10.24
CA ASP A 36 -3.80 -3.25 -9.70
C ASP A 36 -2.46 -2.48 -9.77
N PRO A 37 -1.85 -2.09 -8.63
CA PRO A 37 -0.59 -1.35 -8.63
C PRO A 37 0.57 -2.15 -9.22
N PHE A 38 0.38 -3.46 -9.42
CA PHE A 38 1.36 -4.33 -10.06
C PHE A 38 1.15 -4.49 -11.56
N ARG A 39 0.09 -3.91 -12.14
CA ARG A 39 -0.20 -4.05 -13.57
C ARG A 39 0.33 -2.83 -14.33
N CYS A 40 1.15 -3.07 -15.35
CA CYS A 40 1.62 -2.03 -16.25
C CYS A 40 0.43 -1.39 -16.98
N VAL A 41 0.30 -0.06 -16.89
CA VAL A 41 -0.79 0.70 -17.53
C VAL A 41 -0.70 0.66 -19.06
N LEU A 42 0.50 0.49 -19.62
CA LEU A 42 0.72 0.51 -21.07
C LEU A 42 0.49 -0.86 -21.73
N CYS A 43 0.98 -1.95 -21.12
CA CYS A 43 0.96 -3.27 -21.74
C CYS A 43 0.17 -4.34 -20.96
N GLY A 44 -0.31 -4.03 -19.76
CA GLY A 44 -1.05 -4.97 -18.93
C GLY A 44 -0.22 -6.09 -18.28
N ALA A 45 1.10 -6.12 -18.49
CA ALA A 45 1.98 -7.06 -17.80
C ALA A 45 1.91 -6.87 -16.29
N ARG A 46 1.89 -7.97 -15.53
CA ARG A 46 1.77 -7.96 -14.07
C ARG A 46 3.10 -8.25 -13.41
N MET A 47 3.53 -7.38 -12.52
CA MET A 47 4.68 -7.57 -11.65
C MET A 47 4.35 -8.64 -10.61
N VAL A 48 5.09 -9.75 -10.65
CA VAL A 48 5.02 -10.81 -9.64
C VAL A 48 6.31 -10.75 -8.85
N TYR A 49 6.23 -10.51 -7.53
CA TYR A 49 7.42 -10.59 -6.68
C TYR A 49 7.85 -12.05 -6.58
N THR A 50 8.84 -12.42 -7.38
CA THR A 50 9.48 -13.75 -7.35
C THR A 50 10.52 -13.88 -6.24
N ALA A 51 10.88 -12.76 -5.60
CA ALA A 51 11.73 -12.70 -4.42
C ALA A 51 11.32 -11.51 -3.56
N ALA A 52 11.27 -11.72 -2.25
CA ALA A 52 11.19 -10.64 -1.27
C ALA A 52 12.54 -10.57 -0.56
N ILE A 53 13.28 -9.48 -0.79
CA ILE A 53 14.41 -9.14 0.07
C ILE A 53 13.77 -8.65 1.37
N SER A 54 14.16 -9.22 2.52
CA SER A 54 13.73 -8.75 3.83
C SER A 54 13.74 -7.22 3.87
N GLY A 55 12.62 -6.62 4.29
CA GLY A 55 12.43 -5.17 4.19
C GLY A 55 13.57 -4.40 4.83
N LEU A 56 14.35 -3.68 4.02
CA LEU A 56 15.36 -2.74 4.48
C LEU A 56 14.67 -1.48 5.02
N THR A 57 15.21 -0.89 6.08
CA THR A 57 14.81 0.46 6.50
C THR A 57 15.13 1.45 5.37
N VAL A 58 14.52 2.64 5.38
CA VAL A 58 14.82 3.69 4.39
C VAL A 58 16.32 4.00 4.37
N GLN A 59 16.96 4.06 5.54
CA GLN A 59 18.40 4.23 5.65
C GLN A 59 19.17 3.05 5.05
N GLY A 60 18.72 1.82 5.28
CA GLY A 60 19.28 0.62 4.66
C GLY A 60 19.16 0.63 3.13
N LEU A 61 18.06 1.18 2.58
CA LEU A 61 17.88 1.34 1.13
C LEU A 61 18.88 2.35 0.56
N VAL A 62 19.05 3.51 1.20
CA VAL A 62 19.99 4.54 0.73
C VAL A 62 21.43 4.03 0.78
N LEU A 63 21.83 3.39 1.89
CA LEU A 63 23.18 2.86 2.05
C LEU A 63 23.52 1.77 1.02
N ASN A 64 22.51 1.00 0.58
CA ASN A 64 22.71 -0.13 -0.34
C ASN A 64 22.17 0.14 -1.75
N ALA A 65 21.85 1.39 -2.10
CA ALA A 65 21.14 1.74 -3.34
C ALA A 65 21.86 1.21 -4.61
N GLN A 66 23.19 1.32 -4.64
CA GLN A 66 24.01 0.82 -5.75
C GLN A 66 23.93 -0.71 -5.86
N ALA A 67 24.11 -1.44 -4.76
CA ALA A 67 24.04 -2.89 -4.75
C ALA A 67 22.64 -3.37 -5.16
N ILE A 68 21.59 -2.70 -4.67
CA ILE A 68 20.19 -2.98 -5.01
C ILE A 68 19.94 -2.78 -6.51
N ALA A 69 20.41 -1.66 -7.07
CA ALA A 69 20.28 -1.37 -8.51
C ALA A 69 21.01 -2.39 -9.40
N GLN A 70 22.05 -3.05 -8.87
CA GLN A 70 22.84 -4.05 -9.56
C GLN A 70 22.34 -5.50 -9.35
N MET A 71 21.32 -5.71 -8.51
CA MET A 71 20.78 -7.04 -8.28
C MET A 71 20.20 -7.60 -9.59
N ARG A 72 20.71 -8.75 -10.01
CA ARG A 72 20.19 -9.50 -11.14
C ARG A 72 19.19 -10.53 -10.65
N TYR A 73 18.08 -10.63 -11.37
CA TYR A 73 17.12 -11.68 -11.12
C TYR A 73 17.76 -13.05 -11.37
N VAL A 74 17.81 -13.88 -10.34
CA VAL A 74 18.23 -15.29 -10.45
C VAL A 74 16.97 -16.13 -10.54
N LYS A 75 16.79 -16.82 -11.66
CA LYS A 75 15.71 -17.79 -11.86
C LYS A 75 16.01 -19.05 -11.03
N PRO A 76 15.01 -19.72 -10.44
CA PRO A 76 15.19 -21.07 -9.87
C PRO A 76 15.66 -22.08 -10.92
#